data_AF-A0A2H4SPJ7-F1
#
_entry.id   AF-A0A2H4SPJ7-F1
#
_cell.length_a   1.000
_cell.length_b   1.000
_cell.length_c   1.000
_cell.angle_alpha   90.00
_cell.angle_beta   90.00
_cell.angle_gamma   90.00
#
_symmetry.space_group_name_H-M   'P 1'
#
loop_
_entity.id
_entity.type
_entity.pdbx_description
1 polymer ?
#
loop_
_entity_poly.entity_id
_entity_poly.type
_entity_poly.pdbx_seq_one_letter_code
_entity_poly.pdbx_strand_id
1 'polypeptide(L)'
;MWWSRVSLIASVFVSIASAGVPATNDSFDTSDAFELLYPRDNPSSKIDDLFELGDSCKGKVQVLQGWLDEIKKMHSDFETAAREASGIPPFAVVFRTFFGTMPLKGMVEDTGTMKEVKTRIAGVTQFLNGGGLRKARGPGKPLLVCSDSEFEHEDPDSAVRDDKGEYIVSKRDPNTNEPVAYLGFRSVFKDLDWSFQHVFWCNNFKGYVFASKEKICSDTLQGGVTPKTPEVAQGQAAKPFTIGEPSRLLLLCPLVFGEDGKTATAHSFPSLAEAVDPDNYPEGDLKQKKYQLDRMLPRSATFYHELYHLTDNDDTRDPSYSLTEILEAAKDEGPVRSLYTQNPESYVYAAVANYLYLNGPFINQRVVYSEGYFPELESDVFPGAH
;
A
#
# COMPACT_ATOMS: atom_id res chain seq x y z
N MET A 1 36.19 43.63 16.78
CA MET A 1 35.13 43.67 15.76
C MET A 1 34.83 42.24 15.35
N TRP A 2 33.81 41.65 15.96
CA TRP A 2 33.31 40.31 15.67
C TRP A 2 31.80 40.40 15.88
N TRP A 3 31.03 40.29 14.81
CA TRP A 3 29.57 40.30 14.87
C TRP A 3 29.10 38.86 14.74
N SER A 4 28.67 38.28 15.86
CA SER A 4 27.87 37.05 15.87
C SER A 4 26.52 37.34 15.19
N ARG A 5 26.24 36.64 14.10
CA ARG A 5 24.89 36.57 13.53
C ARG A 5 24.12 35.52 14.30
N VAL A 6 23.27 35.98 15.21
CA VAL A 6 22.17 35.20 15.78
C VAL A 6 21.13 35.05 14.68
N SER A 7 20.95 33.84 14.16
CA SER A 7 19.82 33.51 13.27
C SER A 7 18.65 33.08 14.15
N LEU A 8 17.73 34.00 14.39
CA LEU A 8 16.42 33.74 14.98
C LEU A 8 15.56 33.08 13.89
N ILE A 9 15.48 31.75 13.87
CA ILE A 9 14.44 31.03 13.13
C ILE A 9 13.26 30.87 14.09
N ALA A 10 12.27 31.75 13.92
CA ALA A 10 11.00 31.65 14.60
C ALA A 10 10.23 30.44 14.05
N SER A 11 10.03 29.41 14.87
CA SER A 11 9.03 28.38 14.66
C SER A 11 7.65 29.05 14.71
N VAL A 12 6.99 29.19 13.57
CA VAL A 12 5.62 29.70 13.50
C VAL A 12 4.69 28.56 13.92
N PHE A 13 4.28 28.56 15.17
CA PHE A 13 3.09 27.82 15.61
C PHE A 13 1.87 28.49 14.99
N VAL A 14 1.32 27.90 13.93
CA VAL A 14 -0.02 28.30 13.47
C VAL A 14 -1.04 27.60 14.37
N SER A 15 -1.36 28.20 15.50
CA SER A 15 -2.58 27.88 16.24
C SER A 15 -3.77 28.43 15.45
N ILE A 16 -4.37 27.62 14.59
CA ILE A 16 -5.66 27.98 13.98
C ILE A 16 -6.73 27.80 15.05
N ALA A 17 -7.04 28.88 15.76
CA ALA A 17 -8.29 28.95 16.51
C ALA A 17 -9.44 28.85 15.50
N SER A 18 -10.31 27.87 15.69
CA SER A 18 -11.51 27.62 14.90
C SER A 18 -12.45 28.82 14.93
N ALA A 19 -12.30 29.72 13.96
CA ALA A 19 -13.27 30.77 13.69
C ALA A 19 -14.33 30.22 12.72
N GLY A 20 -15.59 30.21 13.16
CA GLY A 20 -16.72 29.84 12.32
C GLY A 20 -16.83 30.78 11.12
N VAL A 21 -16.74 30.23 9.91
CA VAL A 21 -16.91 30.95 8.66
C VAL A 21 -18.35 30.76 8.17
N PRO A 22 -19.07 31.82 7.75
CA PRO A 22 -20.40 31.69 7.17
C PRO A 22 -20.30 31.15 5.74
N ALA A 23 -21.09 30.12 5.44
CA ALA A 23 -21.21 29.56 4.09
C ALA A 23 -21.79 30.60 3.12
N THR A 24 -21.07 30.91 2.04
CA THR A 24 -21.63 31.61 0.88
C THR A 24 -21.83 30.62 -0.27
N ASN A 25 -23.09 30.52 -0.69
CA ASN A 25 -23.57 29.73 -1.81
C ASN A 25 -22.98 30.22 -3.13
N ASP A 26 -21.93 29.56 -3.59
CA ASP A 26 -21.67 29.28 -4.99
C ASP A 26 -20.66 28.13 -4.98
N SER A 27 -21.21 26.93 -5.18
CA SER A 27 -20.55 25.63 -5.06
C SER A 27 -20.65 24.95 -6.40
N PHE A 28 -19.52 24.79 -7.09
CA PHE A 28 -19.38 23.69 -8.02
C PHE A 28 -19.32 22.42 -7.16
N ASP A 29 -20.36 21.60 -7.24
CA ASP A 29 -20.58 20.47 -6.36
C ASP A 29 -19.61 19.32 -6.69
N THR A 30 -18.40 19.38 -6.16
CA THR A 30 -17.46 18.25 -6.19
C THR A 30 -17.91 17.09 -5.30
N SER A 31 -18.99 17.25 -4.51
CA SER A 31 -19.56 16.17 -3.70
C SER A 31 -20.39 15.23 -4.57
N ASP A 32 -21.09 15.72 -5.61
CA ASP A 32 -21.90 14.89 -6.50
C ASP A 32 -21.08 13.88 -7.33
N ALA A 33 -19.92 14.29 -7.87
CA ALA A 33 -19.03 13.38 -8.60
C ALA A 33 -18.29 12.40 -7.68
N PHE A 34 -18.15 12.76 -6.40
CA PHE A 34 -17.57 11.90 -5.38
C PHE A 34 -18.59 10.85 -4.97
N GLU A 35 -19.80 11.23 -4.54
CA GLU A 35 -20.88 10.30 -4.11
C GLU A 35 -21.28 9.29 -5.21
N LEU A 36 -21.18 9.63 -6.50
CA LEU A 36 -21.37 8.68 -7.61
C LEU A 36 -20.34 7.54 -7.65
N LEU A 37 -19.18 7.69 -6.98
CA LEU A 37 -18.14 6.66 -6.85
C LEU A 37 -18.30 5.80 -5.58
N TYR A 38 -19.24 6.13 -4.68
CA TYR A 38 -19.40 5.48 -3.37
C TYR A 38 -20.82 4.92 -3.18
N PRO A 39 -21.11 3.68 -3.60
CA PRO A 39 -22.34 3.04 -3.16
C PRO A 39 -22.29 2.85 -1.63
N ARG A 40 -23.18 3.55 -0.92
CA ARG A 40 -23.49 3.29 0.49
C ARG A 40 -24.42 2.09 0.56
N ASP A 41 -23.89 0.88 0.73
CA ASP A 41 -24.66 -0.23 1.30
C ASP A 41 -23.73 -1.31 1.87
N ASN A 42 -23.99 -1.64 3.14
CA ASN A 42 -23.38 -2.67 4.01
C ASN A 42 -21.89 -2.99 3.78
N PRO A 43 -20.97 -2.43 4.60
CA PRO A 43 -19.56 -2.78 4.49
C PRO A 43 -19.40 -4.28 4.73
N SER A 44 -18.75 -4.95 3.78
CA SER A 44 -18.15 -6.26 3.98
C SER A 44 -17.43 -6.25 5.33
N SER A 45 -17.94 -6.98 6.31
CA SER A 45 -17.49 -6.82 7.70
C SER A 45 -16.27 -7.67 7.99
N LYS A 46 -16.11 -8.80 7.30
CA LYS A 46 -15.09 -9.79 7.62
C LYS A 46 -13.98 -9.86 6.57
N ILE A 47 -12.79 -10.29 7.00
CA ILE A 47 -11.66 -10.48 6.09
C ILE A 47 -11.95 -11.52 5.00
N ASP A 48 -12.70 -12.58 5.33
CA ASP A 48 -13.11 -13.63 4.40
C ASP A 48 -14.25 -13.21 3.48
N ASP A 49 -14.95 -12.10 3.76
CA ASP A 49 -15.88 -11.48 2.83
C ASP A 49 -15.13 -10.76 1.68
N LEU A 50 -13.92 -10.25 1.95
CA LEU A 50 -13.09 -9.53 0.97
C LEU A 50 -12.06 -10.40 0.26
N PHE A 51 -11.49 -11.39 0.95
CA PHE A 51 -10.40 -12.21 0.44
C PHE A 51 -10.75 -13.70 0.47
N GLU A 52 -10.19 -14.43 -0.47
CA GLU A 52 -9.96 -15.86 -0.29
C GLU A 52 -8.68 -16.02 0.54
N LEU A 53 -8.73 -16.78 1.64
CA LEU A 53 -7.59 -16.92 2.54
C LEU A 53 -6.80 -18.19 2.23
N GLY A 54 -5.49 -18.04 2.02
CA GLY A 54 -4.56 -19.16 1.99
C GLY A 54 -4.43 -19.87 3.33
N ASP A 55 -3.89 -21.08 3.30
CA ASP A 55 -3.61 -21.91 4.47
C ASP A 55 -2.72 -21.20 5.51
N SER A 56 -1.71 -20.46 5.04
CA SER A 56 -0.81 -19.61 5.81
C SER A 56 -1.51 -18.53 6.64
N CYS A 57 -2.70 -18.09 6.21
CA CYS A 57 -3.49 -17.08 6.93
C CYS A 57 -4.46 -17.67 7.95
N LYS A 58 -4.72 -18.99 7.95
CA LYS A 58 -5.76 -19.60 8.82
C LYS A 58 -5.52 -19.34 10.31
N GLY A 59 -4.26 -19.32 10.75
CA GLY A 59 -3.90 -19.01 12.14
C GLY A 59 -3.87 -17.51 12.48
N LYS A 60 -4.11 -16.62 11.50
CA LYS A 60 -3.95 -15.16 11.61
C LYS A 60 -5.26 -14.39 11.38
N VAL A 61 -6.38 -15.08 11.15
CA VAL A 61 -7.68 -14.48 10.81
C VAL A 61 -8.08 -13.36 11.78
N GLN A 62 -7.93 -13.56 13.09
CA GLN A 62 -8.29 -12.55 14.09
C GLN A 62 -7.39 -11.29 14.00
N VAL A 63 -6.10 -11.46 13.75
CA VAL A 63 -5.15 -10.35 13.58
C VAL A 63 -5.48 -9.58 12.31
N LEU A 64 -5.71 -10.30 11.19
CA LEU A 64 -6.12 -9.69 9.93
C LEU A 64 -7.44 -8.95 10.04
N GLN A 65 -8.40 -9.49 10.80
CA GLN A 65 -9.67 -8.83 11.06
C GLN A 65 -9.46 -7.54 11.85
N GLY A 66 -8.65 -7.56 12.91
CA GLY A 66 -8.31 -6.35 13.66
C GLY A 66 -7.64 -5.29 12.79
N TRP A 67 -6.71 -5.69 11.92
CA TRP A 67 -6.12 -4.77 10.94
C TRP A 67 -7.13 -4.24 9.94
N LEU A 68 -8.06 -5.07 9.44
CA LEU A 68 -9.11 -4.62 8.54
C LEU A 68 -10.02 -3.58 9.21
N ASP A 69 -10.36 -3.77 10.49
CA ASP A 69 -11.20 -2.84 11.24
C ASP A 69 -10.46 -1.50 11.48
N GLU A 70 -9.17 -1.54 11.81
CA GLU A 70 -8.30 -0.36 11.87
C GLU A 70 -8.22 0.38 10.53
N ILE A 71 -7.99 -0.37 9.44
CA ILE A 71 -7.91 0.16 8.08
C ILE A 71 -9.20 0.86 7.70
N LYS A 72 -10.37 0.26 7.95
CA LYS A 72 -11.66 0.88 7.64
C LYS A 72 -11.84 2.20 8.37
N LYS A 73 -11.47 2.25 9.66
CA LYS A 73 -11.55 3.50 10.43
C LYS A 73 -10.63 4.58 9.86
N MET A 74 -9.36 4.24 9.66
CA MET A 74 -8.36 5.16 9.08
C MET A 74 -8.75 5.65 7.68
N HIS A 75 -9.22 4.73 6.82
CA HIS A 75 -9.61 5.04 5.46
C HIS A 75 -10.87 5.93 5.42
N SER A 76 -11.86 5.68 6.28
CA SER A 76 -13.06 6.52 6.43
C SER A 76 -12.72 7.96 6.82
N ASP A 77 -11.77 8.13 7.76
CA ASP A 77 -11.28 9.46 8.17
C ASP A 77 -10.53 10.15 7.02
N PHE A 78 -9.74 9.40 6.25
CA PHE A 78 -9.02 9.93 5.10
C PHE A 78 -9.94 10.29 3.93
N GLU A 79 -10.97 9.49 3.66
CA GLU A 79 -12.03 9.78 2.69
C GLU A 79 -12.75 11.08 3.06
N THR A 80 -13.11 11.24 4.33
CA THR A 80 -13.71 12.47 4.85
C THR A 80 -12.78 13.66 4.64
N ALA A 81 -11.50 13.52 4.97
CA ALA A 81 -10.51 14.57 4.71
C ALA A 81 -10.44 14.94 3.22
N ALA A 82 -10.45 13.96 2.31
CA ALA A 82 -10.41 14.19 0.86
C ALA A 82 -11.67 14.90 0.32
N ARG A 83 -12.84 14.59 0.90
CA ARG A 83 -14.12 15.23 0.57
C ARG A 83 -14.15 16.68 1.04
N GLU A 84 -13.63 16.97 2.22
CA GLU A 84 -13.75 18.27 2.88
C GLU A 84 -12.51 19.16 2.74
N ALA A 85 -11.46 18.69 2.05
CA ALA A 85 -10.18 19.38 1.93
C ALA A 85 -10.28 20.82 1.41
N SER A 86 -11.32 21.15 0.63
CA SER A 86 -11.52 22.49 0.08
C SER A 86 -12.05 23.52 1.07
N GLY A 87 -12.69 23.06 2.15
CA GLY A 87 -13.26 23.90 3.20
C GLY A 87 -12.48 23.86 4.52
N ILE A 88 -11.60 22.88 4.72
CA ILE A 88 -10.93 22.62 6.00
C ILE A 88 -9.41 22.74 5.83
N PRO A 89 -8.77 23.84 6.27
CA PRO A 89 -7.34 24.08 6.06
C PRO A 89 -6.42 22.96 6.54
N PRO A 90 -6.63 22.34 7.72
CA PRO A 90 -5.82 21.20 8.14
C PRO A 90 -5.79 20.04 7.14
N PHE A 91 -6.92 19.70 6.52
CA PHE A 91 -6.96 18.65 5.50
C PHE A 91 -6.19 19.06 4.25
N ALA A 92 -6.39 20.28 3.74
CA ALA A 92 -5.64 20.78 2.59
C ALA A 92 -4.13 20.77 2.83
N VAL A 93 -3.68 21.10 4.04
CA VAL A 93 -2.27 21.04 4.42
C VAL A 93 -1.74 19.62 4.30
N VAL A 94 -2.47 18.59 4.74
CA VAL A 94 -2.07 17.19 4.58
C VAL A 94 -1.96 16.82 3.10
N PHE A 95 -2.93 17.19 2.25
CA PHE A 95 -2.86 16.91 0.81
C PHE A 95 -1.68 17.62 0.13
N ARG A 96 -1.37 18.85 0.55
CA ARG A 96 -0.20 19.58 0.03
C ARG A 96 1.09 18.91 0.46
N THR A 97 1.13 18.40 1.68
CA THR A 97 2.32 17.80 2.29
C THR A 97 2.71 16.51 1.58
N PHE A 98 1.74 15.63 1.27
CA PHE A 98 2.02 14.30 0.71
C PHE A 98 1.85 14.19 -0.81
N PHE A 99 1.09 15.09 -1.43
CA PHE A 99 0.78 15.03 -2.86
C PHE A 99 1.08 16.33 -3.62
N GLY A 100 1.54 17.38 -2.93
CA GLY A 100 1.87 18.66 -3.56
C GLY A 100 0.66 19.44 -4.09
N THR A 101 -0.56 19.05 -3.71
CA THR A 101 -1.81 19.74 -4.10
C THR A 101 -2.45 20.45 -2.92
N MET A 102 -2.87 21.70 -3.11
CA MET A 102 -3.52 22.52 -2.07
C MET A 102 -4.97 22.78 -2.47
N PRO A 103 -5.91 21.84 -2.22
CA PRO A 103 -7.26 21.90 -2.77
C PRO A 103 -8.16 22.93 -2.07
N LEU A 104 -7.62 24.06 -1.55
CA LEU A 104 -8.40 25.11 -0.88
C LEU A 104 -9.20 25.97 -1.86
N LYS A 105 -10.45 26.29 -1.48
CA LYS A 105 -11.29 27.22 -2.24
C LYS A 105 -10.56 28.56 -2.41
N GLY A 106 -10.43 29.01 -3.66
CA GLY A 106 -9.76 30.28 -4.01
C GLY A 106 -8.26 30.16 -4.28
N MET A 107 -7.66 28.97 -4.20
CA MET A 107 -6.30 28.72 -4.68
C MET A 107 -6.31 28.14 -6.10
N VAL A 108 -5.16 28.22 -6.80
CA VAL A 108 -4.99 27.60 -8.12
C VAL A 108 -5.19 26.10 -7.98
N GLU A 109 -6.16 25.56 -8.71
CA GLU A 109 -6.60 24.19 -8.54
C GLU A 109 -5.69 23.23 -9.34
N ASP A 110 -4.93 22.38 -8.65
CA ASP A 110 -4.31 21.20 -9.26
C ASP A 110 -5.34 20.06 -9.37
N THR A 111 -6.23 20.23 -10.33
CA THR A 111 -7.33 19.29 -10.60
C THR A 111 -6.84 17.90 -10.98
N GLY A 112 -5.69 17.81 -11.66
CA GLY A 112 -5.11 16.54 -12.12
C GLY A 112 -4.67 15.67 -10.95
N THR A 113 -3.79 16.21 -10.09
CA THR A 113 -3.27 15.47 -8.92
C THR A 113 -4.41 15.11 -7.96
N MET A 114 -5.31 16.05 -7.65
CA MET A 114 -6.40 15.76 -6.71
C MET A 114 -7.40 14.74 -7.26
N LYS A 115 -7.68 14.76 -8.57
CA LYS A 115 -8.52 13.75 -9.22
C LYS A 115 -7.90 12.36 -9.11
N GLU A 116 -6.59 12.23 -9.31
CA GLU A 116 -5.87 10.97 -9.16
C GLU A 116 -5.94 10.46 -7.71
N VAL A 117 -5.65 11.33 -6.74
CA VAL A 117 -5.74 11.01 -5.31
C VAL A 117 -7.14 10.50 -4.94
N LYS A 118 -8.19 11.24 -5.31
CA LYS A 118 -9.59 10.83 -5.05
C LYS A 118 -9.95 9.52 -5.76
N THR A 119 -9.44 9.30 -6.97
CA THR A 119 -9.68 8.08 -7.75
C THR A 119 -9.15 6.85 -7.02
N ARG A 120 -7.93 6.93 -6.48
CA ARG A 120 -7.28 5.83 -5.75
C ARG A 120 -7.91 5.59 -4.37
N ILE A 121 -8.24 6.66 -3.64
CA ILE A 121 -9.05 6.55 -2.41
C ILE A 121 -10.34 5.78 -2.70
N ALA A 122 -11.09 6.18 -3.74
CA ALA A 122 -12.33 5.52 -4.11
C ALA A 122 -12.16 4.05 -4.52
N GLY A 123 -11.00 3.66 -5.05
CA GLY A 123 -10.67 2.27 -5.38
C GLY A 123 -10.60 1.39 -4.13
N VAL A 124 -9.89 1.87 -3.11
CA VAL A 124 -9.83 1.21 -1.80
C VAL A 124 -11.19 1.20 -1.13
N THR A 125 -11.95 2.31 -1.17
CA THR A 125 -13.29 2.36 -0.56
C THR A 125 -14.25 1.36 -1.19
N GLN A 126 -14.29 1.29 -2.52
CA GLN A 126 -15.09 0.31 -3.24
C GLN A 126 -14.76 -1.12 -2.79
N PHE A 127 -13.46 -1.45 -2.70
CA PHE A 127 -13.02 -2.77 -2.28
C PHE A 127 -13.43 -3.06 -0.83
N LEU A 128 -13.15 -2.16 0.12
CA LEU A 128 -13.50 -2.31 1.53
C LEU A 128 -15.01 -2.46 1.77
N ASN A 129 -15.83 -1.87 0.90
CA ASN A 129 -17.29 -2.01 0.93
C ASN A 129 -17.79 -3.30 0.27
N GLY A 130 -16.92 -4.20 -0.18
CA GLY A 130 -17.30 -5.45 -0.85
C GLY A 130 -17.70 -5.28 -2.32
N GLY A 131 -17.47 -4.10 -2.91
CA GLY A 131 -17.71 -3.83 -4.33
C GLY A 131 -16.69 -4.50 -5.27
N GLY A 132 -15.80 -5.33 -4.74
CA GLY A 132 -14.75 -6.03 -5.49
C GLY A 132 -13.68 -5.09 -6.07
N LEU A 133 -12.85 -5.65 -6.95
CA LEU A 133 -11.78 -4.91 -7.64
C LEU A 133 -12.30 -4.30 -8.93
N ARG A 134 -11.97 -3.02 -9.20
CA ARG A 134 -12.39 -2.29 -10.42
C ARG A 134 -11.97 -2.97 -11.72
N LYS A 135 -10.82 -3.65 -11.72
CA LYS A 135 -10.28 -4.42 -12.84
C LYS A 135 -9.78 -5.77 -12.36
N ALA A 136 -10.67 -6.58 -11.79
CA ALA A 136 -10.34 -7.96 -11.45
C ALA A 136 -9.88 -8.70 -12.72
N ARG A 137 -8.76 -9.45 -12.63
CA ARG A 137 -8.25 -10.25 -13.78
C ARG A 137 -9.09 -11.50 -14.03
N GLY A 138 -9.85 -11.92 -13.03
CA GLY A 138 -10.79 -13.03 -13.10
C GLY A 138 -11.93 -12.83 -12.10
N PRO A 139 -13.01 -13.62 -12.22
CA PRO A 139 -14.07 -13.63 -11.22
C PRO A 139 -13.53 -14.14 -9.87
N GLY A 140 -14.11 -13.64 -8.77
CA GLY A 140 -13.78 -14.09 -7.42
C GLY A 140 -13.06 -13.06 -6.56
N LYS A 141 -12.75 -13.47 -5.32
CA LYS A 141 -12.03 -12.63 -4.35
C LYS A 141 -10.53 -12.69 -4.65
N PRO A 142 -9.77 -11.62 -4.32
CA PRO A 142 -8.32 -11.72 -4.28
C PRO A 142 -7.87 -12.77 -3.25
N LEU A 143 -6.80 -13.49 -3.57
CA LEU A 143 -6.15 -14.42 -2.65
C LEU A 143 -5.24 -13.65 -1.69
N LEU A 144 -5.41 -13.86 -0.39
CA LEU A 144 -4.53 -13.36 0.66
C LEU A 144 -3.73 -14.51 1.26
N VAL A 145 -2.40 -14.41 1.22
CA VAL A 145 -1.47 -15.35 1.84
C VAL A 145 -0.61 -14.61 2.87
N CYS A 146 -0.22 -15.30 3.95
CA CYS A 146 0.42 -14.70 5.12
C CYS A 146 1.83 -15.24 5.36
N SER A 147 2.39 -15.93 4.36
CA SER A 147 3.71 -16.52 4.38
C SER A 147 4.11 -16.93 2.96
N ASP A 148 5.40 -16.87 2.66
CA ASP A 148 5.94 -17.44 1.43
C ASP A 148 6.00 -18.99 1.45
N SER A 149 5.66 -19.63 2.58
CA SER A 149 5.56 -21.10 2.71
C SER A 149 4.48 -21.75 1.83
N GLU A 150 3.58 -20.95 1.25
CA GLU A 150 2.55 -21.40 0.28
C GLU A 150 3.12 -21.64 -1.12
N PHE A 151 4.37 -21.21 -1.32
CA PHE A 151 5.01 -21.16 -2.61
C PHE A 151 6.18 -22.15 -2.64
N GLU A 152 6.02 -23.17 -3.46
CA GLU A 152 7.05 -24.18 -3.71
C GLU A 152 8.03 -23.63 -4.75
N HIS A 153 9.28 -23.43 -4.36
CA HIS A 153 10.33 -22.98 -5.29
C HIS A 153 10.59 -24.06 -6.35
N GLU A 154 10.61 -23.65 -7.61
CA GLU A 154 10.71 -24.50 -8.78
C GLU A 154 12.02 -24.25 -9.53
N ASP A 155 12.60 -25.33 -10.07
CA ASP A 155 13.72 -25.25 -10.99
C ASP A 155 13.19 -24.80 -12.38
N PRO A 156 13.69 -23.69 -12.97
CA PRO A 156 13.29 -23.24 -14.29
C PRO A 156 13.50 -24.26 -15.42
N ASP A 157 14.35 -25.26 -15.23
CA ASP A 157 14.56 -26.34 -16.19
C ASP A 157 13.61 -27.54 -15.96
N SER A 158 12.73 -27.48 -14.95
CA SER A 158 11.71 -28.50 -14.66
C SER A 158 10.47 -28.39 -15.57
N ALA A 159 9.58 -29.38 -15.44
CA ALA A 159 8.32 -29.44 -16.17
C ALA A 159 7.25 -28.54 -15.56
N VAL A 160 6.46 -27.89 -16.41
CA VAL A 160 5.37 -26.99 -15.99
C VAL A 160 4.11 -27.78 -15.67
N ARG A 161 3.40 -27.36 -14.62
CA ARG A 161 2.10 -27.86 -14.17
C ARG A 161 0.96 -26.98 -14.73
N ASP A 162 -0.16 -27.60 -15.08
CA ASP A 162 -1.37 -26.91 -15.52
C ASP A 162 -2.26 -26.44 -14.35
N ASP A 163 -3.42 -25.87 -14.65
CA ASP A 163 -4.43 -25.44 -13.68
C ASP A 163 -5.04 -26.55 -12.81
N LYS A 164 -4.71 -27.82 -13.08
CA LYS A 164 -5.06 -28.98 -12.24
C LYS A 164 -3.89 -29.42 -11.36
N GLY A 165 -2.71 -28.83 -11.56
CA GLY A 165 -1.47 -29.26 -10.93
C GLY A 165 -0.82 -30.47 -11.61
N GLU A 166 -1.23 -30.84 -12.83
CA GLU A 166 -0.66 -31.94 -13.60
C GLU A 166 0.44 -31.43 -14.53
N TYR A 167 1.54 -32.17 -14.69
CA TYR A 167 2.59 -31.79 -15.63
C TYR A 167 2.09 -31.80 -17.09
N ILE A 168 2.38 -30.72 -17.83
CA ILE A 168 1.92 -30.53 -19.20
C ILE A 168 2.71 -31.43 -20.15
N VAL A 169 2.03 -32.43 -20.70
CA VAL A 169 2.63 -33.40 -21.61
C VAL A 169 2.85 -32.78 -23.00
N SER A 170 4.09 -32.83 -23.48
CA SER A 170 4.45 -32.37 -24.84
C SER A 170 4.42 -33.52 -25.85
N LYS A 171 4.75 -34.75 -25.42
CA LYS A 171 4.76 -35.93 -26.29
C LYS A 171 4.32 -37.19 -25.55
N ARG A 172 3.59 -38.05 -26.26
CA ARG A 172 3.18 -39.38 -25.81
C ARG A 172 3.75 -40.45 -26.73
N ASP A 173 4.00 -41.63 -26.17
CA ASP A 173 4.33 -42.81 -26.96
C ASP A 173 3.10 -43.20 -27.81
N PRO A 174 3.24 -43.41 -29.13
CA PRO A 174 2.10 -43.70 -30.00
C PRO A 174 1.46 -45.06 -29.76
N ASN A 175 2.17 -46.01 -29.13
CA ASN A 175 1.70 -47.37 -28.89
C ASN A 175 1.06 -47.53 -27.50
N THR A 176 1.63 -46.90 -26.47
CA THR A 176 1.13 -47.03 -25.08
C THR A 176 0.30 -45.83 -24.63
N ASN A 177 0.37 -44.71 -25.36
CA ASN A 177 -0.22 -43.41 -25.00
C ASN A 177 0.33 -42.83 -23.67
N GLU A 178 1.43 -43.38 -23.14
CA GLU A 178 2.09 -42.87 -21.94
C GLU A 178 2.87 -41.58 -22.24
N PRO A 179 2.96 -40.62 -21.29
CA PRO A 179 3.80 -39.45 -21.44
C PRO A 179 5.28 -39.84 -21.59
N VAL A 180 5.96 -39.27 -22.59
CA VAL A 180 7.41 -39.48 -22.80
C VAL A 180 8.20 -38.16 -22.78
N ALA A 181 7.52 -37.02 -22.80
CA ALA A 181 8.12 -35.70 -22.61
C ALA A 181 7.08 -34.69 -22.08
N TYR A 182 7.59 -33.66 -21.42
CA TYR A 182 6.81 -32.57 -20.83
C TYR A 182 7.27 -31.21 -21.36
N LEU A 183 6.43 -30.19 -21.24
CA LEU A 183 6.82 -28.81 -21.51
C LEU A 183 7.55 -28.23 -20.30
N GLY A 184 8.67 -27.54 -20.55
CA GLY A 184 9.42 -26.82 -19.53
C GLY A 184 9.12 -25.32 -19.53
N PHE A 185 9.51 -24.62 -18.47
CA PHE A 185 9.13 -23.22 -18.25
C PHE A 185 9.52 -22.28 -19.39
N ARG A 186 10.74 -22.39 -19.92
CA ARG A 186 11.24 -21.56 -21.03
C ARG A 186 10.39 -21.68 -22.30
N SER A 187 9.68 -22.79 -22.48
CA SER A 187 8.79 -23.02 -23.62
C SER A 187 7.39 -22.44 -23.41
N VAL A 188 6.94 -22.37 -22.14
CA VAL A 188 5.61 -21.90 -21.74
C VAL A 188 5.62 -20.39 -21.50
N PHE A 189 6.63 -19.85 -20.81
CA PHE A 189 6.76 -18.43 -20.50
C PHE A 189 7.97 -17.84 -21.26
N LYS A 190 7.77 -17.59 -22.57
CA LYS A 190 8.86 -17.28 -23.51
C LYS A 190 9.45 -15.88 -23.34
N ASP A 191 8.65 -14.95 -22.84
CA ASP A 191 9.00 -13.53 -22.79
C ASP A 191 9.62 -13.11 -21.44
N LEU A 192 9.89 -14.07 -20.56
CA LEU A 192 10.61 -13.83 -19.31
C LEU A 192 12.12 -13.75 -19.54
N ASP A 193 12.76 -12.78 -18.89
CA ASP A 193 14.22 -12.78 -18.74
C ASP A 193 14.64 -13.78 -17.66
N TRP A 194 14.87 -15.02 -18.07
CA TRP A 194 15.26 -16.13 -17.20
C TRP A 194 16.58 -15.95 -16.44
N SER A 195 17.37 -14.92 -16.74
CA SER A 195 18.68 -14.70 -16.11
C SER A 195 18.58 -14.36 -14.62
N PHE A 196 17.43 -13.85 -14.18
CA PHE A 196 17.20 -13.36 -12.81
C PHE A 196 15.87 -13.82 -12.22
N GLN A 197 15.19 -14.79 -12.83
CA GLN A 197 13.84 -15.17 -12.43
C GLN A 197 13.85 -16.47 -11.64
N HIS A 198 13.29 -16.40 -10.45
CA HIS A 198 12.93 -17.55 -9.64
C HIS A 198 11.44 -17.81 -9.82
N VAL A 199 11.08 -19.09 -9.90
CA VAL A 199 9.71 -19.52 -10.14
C VAL A 199 9.19 -20.18 -8.88
N PHE A 200 7.95 -19.88 -8.54
CA PHE A 200 7.30 -20.50 -7.41
C PHE A 200 5.90 -20.98 -7.76
N TRP A 201 5.60 -22.23 -7.46
CA TRP A 201 4.28 -22.80 -7.61
C TRP A 201 3.42 -22.52 -6.37
N CYS A 202 2.20 -22.05 -6.59
CA CYS A 202 1.21 -21.92 -5.53
C CYS A 202 0.11 -22.96 -5.71
N ASN A 203 -0.03 -23.83 -4.72
CA ASN A 203 -1.01 -24.90 -4.77
C ASN A 203 -2.47 -24.42 -4.60
N ASN A 204 -2.68 -23.21 -4.07
CA ASN A 204 -4.02 -22.67 -3.78
C ASN A 204 -4.76 -22.29 -5.06
N PHE A 205 -4.11 -21.57 -5.98
CA PHE A 205 -4.69 -21.20 -7.27
C PHE A 205 -4.17 -22.04 -8.46
N LYS A 206 -3.28 -23.01 -8.19
CA LYS A 206 -2.69 -23.91 -9.22
C LYS A 206 -1.94 -23.16 -10.32
N GLY A 207 -1.04 -22.27 -9.92
CA GLY A 207 -0.24 -21.51 -10.87
C GLY A 207 1.05 -20.97 -10.28
N TYR A 208 1.64 -20.02 -10.99
CA TYR A 208 3.03 -19.59 -10.75
C TYR A 208 3.15 -18.12 -10.39
N VAL A 209 4.09 -17.84 -9.48
CA VAL A 209 4.59 -16.51 -9.16
C VAL A 209 6.06 -16.44 -9.55
N PHE A 210 6.47 -15.30 -10.09
CA PHE A 210 7.85 -15.05 -10.51
C PHE A 210 8.44 -13.93 -9.67
N ALA A 211 9.68 -14.11 -9.20
CA ALA A 211 10.38 -13.12 -8.40
C ALA A 211 11.86 -13.04 -8.78
N SER A 212 12.48 -11.89 -8.50
CA SER A 212 13.91 -11.67 -8.75
C SER A 212 14.84 -12.26 -7.68
N LYS A 213 14.28 -12.91 -6.65
CA LYS A 213 14.99 -13.47 -5.51
C LYS A 213 14.58 -14.92 -5.26
N GLU A 214 15.48 -15.69 -4.65
CA GLU A 214 15.25 -17.10 -4.27
C GLU A 214 14.14 -17.30 -3.23
N LYS A 215 13.73 -16.24 -2.54
CA LYS A 215 12.57 -16.22 -1.64
C LYS A 215 11.68 -15.05 -1.98
N ILE A 216 10.37 -15.25 -1.85
CA ILE A 216 9.40 -14.18 -2.08
C ILE A 216 9.42 -13.20 -0.90
N CYS A 217 9.44 -13.71 0.34
CA CYS A 217 9.61 -12.86 1.51
C CYS A 217 11.10 -12.61 1.80
N SER A 218 11.45 -11.35 2.06
CA SER A 218 12.77 -10.98 2.57
C SER A 218 12.75 -10.77 4.09
N ASP A 219 13.94 -10.53 4.67
CA ASP A 219 14.10 -10.22 6.10
C ASP A 219 13.64 -8.79 6.47
N THR A 220 12.87 -8.12 5.61
CA THR A 220 12.27 -6.80 5.89
C THR A 220 10.75 -6.89 5.97
N LEU A 221 10.13 -5.94 6.69
CA LEU A 221 8.67 -5.81 6.76
C LEU A 221 8.12 -5.54 5.37
N GLN A 222 7.63 -6.59 4.71
CA GLN A 222 7.10 -6.54 3.35
C GLN A 222 5.70 -7.13 3.30
N GLY A 223 4.78 -6.37 2.74
CA GLY A 223 3.71 -6.92 1.94
C GLY A 223 4.13 -6.95 0.48
N GLY A 224 3.34 -7.60 -0.36
CA GLY A 224 3.48 -7.45 -1.80
C GLY A 224 2.26 -7.98 -2.52
N VAL A 225 1.79 -7.23 -3.51
CA VAL A 225 0.85 -7.73 -4.51
C VAL A 225 1.64 -8.34 -5.66
N THR A 226 1.37 -9.60 -6.02
CA THR A 226 2.14 -10.22 -7.09
C THR A 226 1.83 -9.58 -8.44
N PRO A 227 2.85 -9.39 -9.29
CA PRO A 227 2.69 -8.78 -10.59
C PRO A 227 1.82 -9.63 -11.52
N LYS A 228 1.49 -9.08 -12.68
CA LYS A 228 0.82 -9.84 -13.76
C LYS A 228 1.56 -11.14 -14.10
N THR A 229 0.82 -12.25 -14.10
CA THR A 229 1.31 -13.51 -14.65
C THR A 229 1.76 -13.27 -16.10
N PRO A 230 2.99 -13.67 -16.48
CA PRO A 230 3.48 -13.55 -17.84
C PRO A 230 2.58 -14.30 -18.83
N GLU A 231 2.58 -13.87 -20.10
CA GLU A 231 1.78 -14.53 -21.12
C GLU A 231 2.20 -15.98 -21.33
N VAL A 232 1.20 -16.87 -21.38
CA VAL A 232 1.38 -18.32 -21.52
C VAL A 232 1.33 -18.70 -23.00
N ALA A 233 2.46 -19.19 -23.51
CA ALA A 233 2.54 -19.80 -24.82
C ALA A 233 2.11 -21.28 -24.76
N GLN A 234 1.17 -21.68 -25.63
CA GLN A 234 0.69 -23.07 -25.72
C GLN A 234 1.76 -24.09 -26.19
N GLY A 235 2.90 -23.60 -26.71
CA GLY A 235 4.03 -24.45 -27.11
C GLY A 235 3.64 -25.58 -28.08
N GLN A 236 4.38 -26.69 -28.03
CA GLN A 236 4.04 -27.95 -28.69
C GLN A 236 3.39 -28.92 -27.69
N ALA A 237 2.39 -28.46 -26.94
CA ALA A 237 1.66 -29.34 -26.03
C ALA A 237 0.88 -30.41 -26.81
N ALA A 238 0.75 -31.61 -26.22
CA ALA A 238 -0.05 -32.68 -26.81
C ALA A 238 -1.56 -32.37 -26.79
N LYS A 239 -1.99 -31.48 -25.89
CA LYS A 239 -3.36 -30.97 -25.75
C LYS A 239 -3.32 -29.50 -25.28
N PRO A 240 -4.35 -28.69 -25.57
CA PRO A 240 -4.47 -27.35 -24.99
C PRO A 240 -4.45 -27.41 -23.46
N PHE A 241 -3.84 -26.42 -22.84
CA PHE A 241 -3.75 -26.30 -21.38
C PHE A 241 -3.94 -24.86 -20.93
N THR A 242 -4.21 -24.73 -19.64
CA THR A 242 -4.36 -23.46 -18.92
C THR A 242 -3.46 -23.50 -17.70
N ILE A 243 -3.00 -22.33 -17.26
CA ILE A 243 -2.30 -22.15 -15.98
C ILE A 243 -3.28 -21.46 -15.05
N GLY A 244 -3.34 -21.89 -13.79
CA GLY A 244 -4.18 -21.23 -12.81
C GLY A 244 -3.69 -19.81 -12.53
N GLU A 245 -4.61 -18.87 -12.36
CA GLU A 245 -4.31 -17.49 -12.01
C GLU A 245 -5.31 -17.00 -10.95
N PRO A 246 -4.85 -16.33 -9.88
CA PRO A 246 -5.75 -15.69 -8.94
C PRO A 246 -6.31 -14.40 -9.56
N SER A 247 -7.48 -13.95 -9.10
CA SER A 247 -8.04 -12.65 -9.54
C SER A 247 -7.06 -11.49 -9.28
N ARG A 248 -6.42 -11.52 -8.09
CA ARG A 248 -5.17 -10.87 -7.66
C ARG A 248 -4.64 -11.67 -6.46
N LEU A 249 -3.36 -11.55 -6.16
CA LEU A 249 -2.73 -12.17 -4.99
C LEU A 249 -2.03 -11.09 -4.16
N LEU A 250 -2.33 -11.07 -2.87
CA LEU A 250 -1.70 -10.24 -1.85
C LEU A 250 -0.95 -11.16 -0.88
N LEU A 251 0.33 -10.90 -0.67
CA LEU A 251 1.19 -11.59 0.29
C LEU A 251 1.55 -10.65 1.43
N LEU A 252 1.35 -11.10 2.67
CA LEU A 252 1.86 -10.46 3.87
C LEU A 252 2.95 -11.34 4.47
N CYS A 253 4.19 -10.88 4.50
CA CYS A 253 5.31 -11.71 4.97
C CYS A 253 5.30 -11.91 6.49
N PRO A 254 5.85 -13.03 7.01
CA PRO A 254 5.75 -13.37 8.43
C PRO A 254 6.19 -12.27 9.40
N LEU A 255 7.20 -11.47 9.02
CA LEU A 255 7.71 -10.35 9.81
C LEU A 255 6.64 -9.30 10.15
N VAL A 256 5.64 -9.06 9.28
CA VAL A 256 4.57 -8.10 9.58
C VAL A 256 3.72 -8.51 10.79
N PHE A 257 3.74 -9.82 11.11
CA PHE A 257 3.05 -10.40 12.26
C PHE A 257 3.97 -10.58 13.48
N GLY A 258 5.27 -10.28 13.38
CA GLY A 258 6.27 -10.51 14.44
C GLY A 258 6.01 -9.63 15.68
N GLU A 259 6.31 -10.13 16.89
CA GLU A 259 6.07 -9.43 18.16
C GLU A 259 7.23 -8.54 18.60
N ASP A 260 8.25 -8.38 17.77
CA ASP A 260 9.50 -7.72 18.09
C ASP A 260 9.36 -6.20 18.06
N GLY A 261 8.53 -5.67 18.96
CA GLY A 261 8.49 -4.28 19.41
C GLY A 261 9.79 -3.82 20.10
N LYS A 262 10.92 -4.47 19.81
CA LYS A 262 12.25 -4.13 20.36
C LYS A 262 12.95 -3.06 19.51
N THR A 263 12.52 -2.85 18.28
CA THR A 263 12.96 -1.73 17.45
C THR A 263 11.72 -1.11 16.83
N ALA A 264 11.31 0.07 17.32
CA ALA A 264 10.27 0.86 16.66
C ALA A 264 10.79 1.25 15.28
N THR A 265 10.39 0.57 14.22
CA THR A 265 10.71 0.91 12.82
C THR A 265 9.45 1.38 12.11
N ALA A 266 9.55 1.79 10.84
CA ALA A 266 8.36 2.03 10.05
C ALA A 266 7.45 0.79 10.05
N HIS A 267 6.13 1.02 10.10
CA HIS A 267 5.08 -0.01 10.17
C HIS A 267 5.14 -0.96 11.38
N SER A 268 5.84 -0.61 12.45
CA SER A 268 5.91 -1.47 13.64
C SER A 268 5.07 -0.96 14.82
N PHE A 269 4.41 0.19 14.69
CA PHE A 269 3.65 0.78 15.80
C PHE A 269 2.48 -0.16 16.19
N PRO A 270 2.13 -0.31 17.48
CA PRO A 270 1.22 -1.36 17.92
C PRO A 270 -0.18 -1.31 17.27
N SER A 271 -0.81 -0.14 17.26
CA SER A 271 -2.13 0.08 16.65
C SER A 271 -2.42 1.57 16.46
N LEU A 272 -3.45 1.89 15.67
CA LEU A 272 -3.96 3.26 15.58
C LEU A 272 -4.53 3.78 16.90
N ALA A 273 -5.17 2.91 17.69
CA ALA A 273 -5.77 3.29 18.96
C ALA A 273 -4.69 3.74 19.96
N GLU A 274 -3.58 3.00 20.02
CA GLU A 274 -2.40 3.38 20.81
C GLU A 274 -1.80 4.70 20.33
N ALA A 275 -1.87 5.01 19.03
CA ALA A 275 -1.25 6.23 18.47
C ALA A 275 -1.99 7.51 18.89
N VAL A 276 -3.25 7.40 19.29
CA VAL A 276 -4.08 8.50 19.81
C VAL A 276 -4.33 8.40 21.31
N ASP A 277 -3.71 7.43 21.99
CA ASP A 277 -3.70 7.38 23.44
C ASP A 277 -2.95 8.61 23.98
N PRO A 278 -3.45 9.29 25.03
CA PRO A 278 -2.78 10.44 25.63
C PRO A 278 -1.30 10.23 25.95
N ASP A 279 -0.89 9.02 26.35
CA ASP A 279 0.50 8.74 26.73
C ASP A 279 1.44 8.68 25.51
N ASN A 280 0.89 8.43 24.31
CA ASN A 280 1.62 8.29 23.06
C ASN A 280 1.39 9.44 22.08
N TYR A 281 0.32 10.22 22.26
CA TYR A 281 -0.02 11.29 21.33
C TYR A 281 1.06 12.38 21.33
N PRO A 282 1.34 13.01 20.16
CA PRO A 282 2.33 14.07 20.10
C PRO A 282 1.93 15.29 20.93
N GLU A 283 2.61 15.47 22.05
CA GLU A 283 2.52 16.66 22.89
C GLU A 283 3.82 17.47 22.79
N GLY A 284 3.74 18.68 22.23
CA GLY A 284 4.88 19.59 22.15
C GLY A 284 5.76 19.40 20.92
N ASP A 285 7.05 19.10 21.13
CA ASP A 285 8.05 19.11 20.05
C ASP A 285 7.94 17.87 19.13
N LEU A 286 7.36 18.07 17.94
CA LEU A 286 7.23 17.05 16.90
C LEU A 286 8.58 16.56 16.34
N LYS A 287 9.69 17.20 16.72
CA LYS A 287 11.04 16.72 16.37
C LYS A 287 11.48 15.51 17.18
N GLN A 288 10.78 15.20 18.28
CA GLN A 288 11.07 13.99 19.05
C GLN A 288 10.85 12.76 18.17
N LYS A 289 11.83 11.87 18.09
CA LYS A 289 11.78 10.65 17.26
C LYS A 289 10.51 9.83 17.46
N LYS A 290 9.98 9.76 18.68
CA LYS A 290 8.74 9.03 19.00
C LYS A 290 7.47 9.61 18.37
N TYR A 291 7.50 10.88 17.96
CA TYR A 291 6.39 11.60 17.33
C TYR A 291 6.58 11.80 15.82
N GLN A 292 7.64 11.23 15.25
CA GLN A 292 7.82 11.22 13.80
C GLN A 292 6.80 10.27 13.18
N LEU A 293 6.17 10.69 12.09
CA LEU A 293 5.05 9.97 11.50
C LEU A 293 5.42 8.55 11.02
N ASP A 294 6.65 8.35 10.53
CA ASP A 294 7.20 7.04 10.16
C ASP A 294 7.28 6.07 11.35
N ARG A 295 7.45 6.57 12.58
CA ARG A 295 7.41 5.75 13.81
C ARG A 295 6.01 5.50 14.33
N MET A 296 5.01 6.22 13.85
CA MET A 296 3.61 6.09 14.27
C MET A 296 2.77 5.25 13.30
N LEU A 297 3.37 4.71 12.24
CA LEU A 297 2.68 3.80 11.32
C LEU A 297 2.37 2.46 12.00
N PRO A 298 1.10 2.07 12.16
CA PRO A 298 0.72 0.80 12.76
C PRO A 298 1.09 -0.37 11.83
N ARG A 299 1.12 -1.60 12.36
CA ARG A 299 1.33 -2.80 11.51
C ARG A 299 0.26 -2.98 10.44
N SER A 300 -0.98 -2.57 10.74
CA SER A 300 -2.07 -2.52 9.78
C SER A 300 -1.78 -1.61 8.58
N ALA A 301 -0.84 -0.66 8.71
CA ALA A 301 -0.42 0.21 7.61
C ALA A 301 0.27 -0.55 6.47
N THR A 302 0.99 -1.64 6.75
CA THR A 302 1.55 -2.49 5.68
C THR A 302 0.42 -3.13 4.87
N PHE A 303 -0.61 -3.66 5.54
CA PHE A 303 -1.75 -4.19 4.82
C PHE A 303 -2.49 -3.08 4.04
N TYR A 304 -2.63 -1.89 4.62
CA TYR A 304 -3.24 -0.74 3.96
C TYR A 304 -2.48 -0.29 2.70
N HIS A 305 -1.15 -0.25 2.77
CA HIS A 305 -0.26 0.00 1.64
C HIS A 305 -0.60 -0.95 0.47
N GLU A 306 -0.64 -2.26 0.75
CA GLU A 306 -0.92 -3.27 -0.27
C GLU A 306 -2.33 -3.15 -0.87
N LEU A 307 -3.31 -2.59 -0.15
CA LEU A 307 -4.65 -2.36 -0.72
C LEU A 307 -4.63 -1.37 -1.87
N TYR A 308 -3.71 -0.40 -1.88
CA TYR A 308 -3.56 0.52 -3.00
C TYR A 308 -3.04 -0.22 -4.23
N HIS A 309 -1.97 -1.02 -4.09
CA HIS A 309 -1.50 -1.89 -5.17
C HIS A 309 -2.61 -2.81 -5.69
N LEU A 310 -3.38 -3.40 -4.78
CA LEU A 310 -4.45 -4.34 -5.10
C LEU A 310 -5.59 -3.70 -5.91
N THR A 311 -5.96 -2.47 -5.56
CA THR A 311 -7.14 -1.79 -6.12
C THR A 311 -6.83 -0.91 -7.32
N ASP A 312 -5.55 -0.63 -7.56
CA ASP A 312 -5.10 0.05 -8.76
C ASP A 312 -5.21 -0.83 -10.01
N ASN A 313 -5.23 -0.14 -11.16
CA ASN A 313 -5.44 -0.75 -12.47
C ASN A 313 -4.24 -1.57 -12.97
N ASP A 314 -3.05 -1.21 -12.55
CA ASP A 314 -1.78 -1.81 -12.94
C ASP A 314 -0.95 -2.10 -11.69
N ASP A 315 0.17 -2.79 -11.86
CA ASP A 315 1.13 -2.99 -10.77
C ASP A 315 1.76 -1.63 -10.46
N THR A 316 1.22 -0.94 -9.46
CA THR A 316 1.70 0.37 -9.02
C THR A 316 3.10 0.21 -8.43
N ARG A 317 3.96 1.20 -8.66
CA ARG A 317 5.33 1.18 -8.15
C ARG A 317 5.35 1.67 -6.70
N ASP A 318 6.41 1.27 -6.00
CA ASP A 318 6.83 1.86 -4.72
C ASP A 318 8.08 2.73 -4.93
N PRO A 319 7.92 3.99 -5.41
CA PRO A 319 9.05 4.91 -5.55
C PRO A 319 9.86 5.06 -4.27
N SER A 320 9.20 5.09 -3.10
CA SER A 320 9.88 5.21 -1.82
C SER A 320 8.97 4.85 -0.64
N TYR A 321 9.57 4.25 0.39
CA TYR A 321 9.00 4.13 1.74
C TYR A 321 9.46 5.26 2.68
N SER A 322 10.44 6.06 2.26
CA SER A 322 11.03 7.13 3.06
C SER A 322 10.08 8.32 3.13
N LEU A 323 9.59 8.64 4.33
CA LEU A 323 8.81 9.86 4.58
C LEU A 323 9.53 11.09 4.02
N THR A 324 10.86 11.15 4.18
CA THR A 324 11.66 12.29 3.70
C THR A 324 11.58 12.44 2.19
N GLU A 325 11.82 11.36 1.43
CA GLU A 325 11.80 11.42 -0.03
C GLU A 325 10.40 11.71 -0.57
N ILE A 326 9.36 11.19 0.09
CA ILE A 326 7.97 11.48 -0.27
C ILE A 326 7.66 12.98 -0.14
N LEU A 327 8.11 13.60 0.96
CA LEU A 327 7.87 15.02 1.21
C LEU A 327 8.70 15.95 0.32
N GLU A 328 9.90 15.53 -0.08
CA GLU A 328 10.69 16.23 -1.08
C GLU A 328 10.03 16.15 -2.45
N ALA A 329 9.65 14.95 -2.89
CA ALA A 329 8.99 14.73 -4.17
C ALA A 329 7.62 15.44 -4.28
N ALA A 330 6.91 15.62 -3.16
CA ALA A 330 5.66 16.39 -3.13
C ALA A 330 5.87 17.89 -3.39
N LYS A 331 7.09 18.42 -3.17
CA LYS A 331 7.45 19.82 -3.47
C LYS A 331 7.88 20.02 -4.92
N ASP A 332 8.25 18.94 -5.61
CA ASP A 332 8.65 18.98 -7.01
C ASP A 332 7.46 19.19 -7.95
N GLU A 333 7.75 19.46 -9.23
CA GLU A 333 6.76 19.58 -10.29
C GLU A 333 6.91 18.48 -11.34
N GLY A 334 5.86 18.27 -12.14
CA GLY A 334 5.93 17.41 -13.31
C GLY A 334 6.08 15.91 -12.98
N PRO A 335 6.99 15.18 -13.66
CA PRO A 335 7.06 13.72 -13.58
C PRO A 335 7.34 13.16 -12.17
N VAL A 336 8.16 13.86 -11.36
CA VAL A 336 8.53 13.38 -10.02
C VAL A 336 7.32 13.38 -9.09
N ARG A 337 6.61 14.51 -9.00
CA ARG A 337 5.38 14.60 -8.21
C ARG A 337 4.30 13.62 -8.71
N SER A 338 4.16 13.45 -10.02
CA SER A 338 3.21 12.49 -10.61
C SER A 338 3.52 11.05 -10.19
N LEU A 339 4.80 10.67 -10.18
CA LEU A 339 5.26 9.36 -9.71
C LEU A 339 4.92 9.14 -8.23
N TYR A 340 5.15 10.14 -7.37
CA TYR A 340 4.89 10.02 -5.92
C TYR A 340 3.41 10.18 -5.55
N THR A 341 2.62 10.82 -6.42
CA THR A 341 1.14 10.77 -6.33
C THR A 341 0.65 9.34 -6.57
N GLN A 342 1.41 8.50 -7.26
CA GLN A 342 1.11 7.09 -7.45
C GLN A 342 1.72 6.19 -6.35
N ASN A 343 2.56 6.71 -5.45
CA ASN A 343 3.18 5.92 -4.39
C ASN A 343 2.16 5.54 -3.30
N PRO A 344 1.87 4.25 -3.04
CA PRO A 344 0.96 3.83 -1.97
C PRO A 344 1.33 4.37 -0.59
N GLU A 345 2.64 4.45 -0.30
CA GLU A 345 3.12 4.91 1.01
C GLU A 345 2.74 6.38 1.29
N SER A 346 2.63 7.22 0.25
CA SER A 346 2.12 8.59 0.39
C SER A 346 0.69 8.62 0.94
N TYR A 347 -0.15 7.64 0.56
CA TYR A 347 -1.52 7.53 1.05
C TYR A 347 -1.58 6.97 2.47
N VAL A 348 -0.68 6.04 2.80
CA VAL A 348 -0.53 5.54 4.17
C VAL A 348 -0.21 6.70 5.12
N TYR A 349 0.82 7.48 4.81
CA TYR A 349 1.20 8.64 5.61
C TYR A 349 0.08 9.68 5.71
N ALA A 350 -0.56 10.03 4.59
CA ALA A 350 -1.65 10.99 4.58
C ALA A 350 -2.86 10.50 5.40
N ALA A 351 -3.17 9.20 5.36
CA ALA A 351 -4.28 8.63 6.11
C ALA A 351 -4.00 8.61 7.62
N VAL A 352 -2.80 8.19 8.03
CA VAL A 352 -2.39 8.21 9.45
C VAL A 352 -2.34 9.65 9.98
N ALA A 353 -1.80 10.60 9.20
CA ALA A 353 -1.78 12.01 9.58
C ALA A 353 -3.19 12.58 9.81
N ASN A 354 -4.13 12.28 8.91
CA ASN A 354 -5.53 12.70 9.08
C ASN A 354 -6.20 12.00 10.27
N TYR A 355 -5.93 10.71 10.48
CA TYR A 355 -6.44 9.97 11.62
C TYR A 355 -6.00 10.60 12.95
N LEU A 356 -4.70 10.89 13.10
CA LEU A 356 -4.14 11.53 14.30
C LEU A 356 -4.71 12.93 14.53
N TYR A 357 -4.95 13.69 13.46
CA TYR A 357 -5.61 14.99 13.56
C TYR A 357 -7.06 14.87 14.02
N LEU A 358 -7.83 13.94 13.45
CA LEU A 358 -9.28 13.79 13.73
C LEU A 358 -9.57 13.14 15.08
N ASN A 359 -8.74 12.17 15.49
CA ASN A 359 -8.96 11.35 16.67
C ASN A 359 -8.05 11.73 17.85
N GLY A 360 -7.28 12.81 17.74
CA GLY A 360 -6.41 13.27 18.81
C GLY A 360 -7.18 13.51 20.12
N PRO A 361 -6.62 13.12 21.29
CA PRO A 361 -7.31 13.12 22.57
C PRO A 361 -7.68 14.53 23.06
N PHE A 362 -6.97 15.56 22.57
CA PHE A 362 -7.16 16.95 22.97
C PHE A 362 -7.55 17.80 21.76
N ILE A 363 -8.81 18.28 21.73
CA ILE A 363 -9.35 19.09 20.63
C ILE A 363 -8.48 20.35 20.36
N ASN A 364 -7.93 20.96 21.40
CA ASN A 364 -7.14 22.19 21.29
C ASN A 364 -5.66 21.96 20.99
N GLN A 365 -5.22 20.70 20.86
CA GLN A 365 -3.81 20.33 20.62
C GLN A 365 -3.68 19.33 19.46
N ARG A 366 -4.68 19.28 18.57
CA ARG A 366 -4.63 18.41 17.39
C ARG A 366 -3.45 18.78 16.51
N VAL A 367 -2.68 17.77 16.14
CA VAL A 367 -1.46 17.93 15.34
C VAL A 367 -1.77 17.81 13.85
N VAL A 368 -1.28 18.77 13.07
CA VAL A 368 -1.29 18.72 11.60
C VAL A 368 0.12 18.46 11.13
N TYR A 369 0.36 17.26 10.60
CA TYR A 369 1.64 16.91 9.97
C TYR A 369 1.78 17.68 8.65
N SER A 370 2.62 18.70 8.67
CA SER A 370 2.83 19.63 7.54
C SER A 370 4.29 19.70 7.06
N GLU A 371 5.21 19.19 7.88
CA GLU A 371 6.62 19.04 7.58
C GLU A 371 7.08 17.73 8.24
N GLY A 372 7.52 16.74 7.46
CA GLY A 372 8.35 15.68 8.04
C GLY A 372 9.69 16.30 8.35
N TYR A 373 9.96 16.46 9.63
CA TYR A 373 11.16 17.15 10.05
C TYR A 373 12.39 16.25 9.87
N PHE A 374 13.36 16.80 9.17
CA PHE A 374 14.69 16.29 8.92
C PHE A 374 15.55 16.51 10.19
N PRO A 375 16.06 15.47 10.86
CA PRO A 375 17.31 15.68 11.55
C PRO A 375 18.35 15.95 10.46
N GLU A 376 18.92 17.16 10.43
CA GLU A 376 20.22 17.35 9.79
C GLU A 376 21.10 16.18 10.23
N LEU A 377 21.72 15.50 9.26
CA LEU A 377 22.77 14.53 9.51
C LEU A 377 23.75 15.15 10.50
N GLU A 378 23.67 14.76 11.78
CA GLU A 378 24.83 14.79 12.66
C GLU A 378 25.81 13.80 12.05
N SER A 379 26.69 14.34 11.22
CA SER A 379 27.98 13.77 10.91
C SER A 379 28.71 13.55 12.24
N ASP A 380 28.60 12.33 12.76
CA ASP A 380 29.48 11.65 13.72
C ASP A 380 28.67 10.39 14.11
N VAL A 381 28.93 9.17 13.62
CA VAL A 381 30.07 8.33 13.98
C VAL A 381 30.07 7.11 13.03
N PHE A 382 31.03 7.05 12.10
CA PHE A 382 31.62 5.79 11.63
C PHE A 382 33.13 6.01 11.50
N PRO A 383 33.95 5.59 12.48
CA PRO A 383 35.38 5.47 12.26
C PRO A 383 35.64 4.13 11.58
N GLY A 384 35.89 4.20 10.27
CA GLY A 384 36.77 3.27 9.56
C GLY A 384 36.23 1.89 9.20
N ALA A 385 36.21 1.60 7.90
CA ALA A 385 36.81 0.39 7.36
C ALA A 385 37.20 0.65 5.90
N HIS A 386 38.44 0.31 5.59
CA HIS A 386 39.00 0.20 4.24
C HIS A 386 38.35 -0.91 3.43
#